data_AF-A0A453IG74-F1
#
_entry.id   AF-A0A453IG74-F1
#
_cell.length_a   1.000
_cell.length_b   1.000
_cell.length_c   1.000
_cell.angle_alpha   90.00
_cell.angle_beta   90.00
_cell.angle_gamma   90.00
#
_symmetry.space_group_name_H-M   'P 1'
#
loop_
_entity.id
_entity.type
_entity.pdbx_description
1 polymer ?
#
loop_
_entity_poly.entity_id
_entity_poly.type
_entity_poly.pdbx_seq_one_letter_code
_entity_poly.pdbx_strand_id
1 'polypeptide(L)'
;GMAQSLELLLIQFLMPDNDARRQAEEQIRRLARDPQVVPALVHHLRTAKTPNVRQLAAVLLRKKITSHWPKLPPHAKASLKQALIDSITLDNSHLVRRASANVVSIIAKYAVPAGEWQELLPFLFQCSQSPQEEHREV
;
A
#
# COMPACT_ATOMS: atom_id res chain seq x y z
N GLY A 1 6.61 10.27 15.53
CA GLY A 1 5.86 10.85 14.39
C GLY A 1 4.77 9.89 13.95
N MET A 2 3.84 10.31 13.07
CA MET A 2 2.67 9.49 12.67
C MET A 2 3.03 8.05 12.27
N ALA A 3 4.14 7.85 11.53
CA ALA A 3 4.60 6.52 11.12
C ALA A 3 4.83 5.58 12.32
N GLN A 4 5.57 6.01 13.34
CA GLN A 4 5.86 5.17 14.51
C GLN A 4 4.59 4.84 15.31
N SER A 5 3.70 5.82 15.50
CA SER A 5 2.41 5.59 16.16
C SER A 5 1.54 4.62 15.36
N LEU A 6 1.57 4.71 14.03
CA LEU A 6 0.84 3.81 13.15
C LEU A 6 1.38 2.37 13.23
N GLU A 7 2.70 2.18 13.34
CA GLU A 7 3.30 0.84 13.43
C GLU A 7 2.75 0.04 14.62
N LEU A 8 2.72 0.65 15.80
CA LEU A 8 2.19 0.04 17.02
C LEU A 8 0.73 -0.38 16.84
N LEU A 9 -0.08 0.46 16.20
CA LEU A 9 -1.48 0.17 15.94
C LEU A 9 -1.65 -0.96 14.91
N LEU A 10 -0.81 -1.01 13.87
CA LEU A 10 -0.83 -2.11 12.89
C LEU A 10 -0.48 -3.43 13.57
N ILE A 11 0.52 -3.46 14.45
CA ILE A 11 0.91 -4.65 15.22
C ILE A 11 -0.22 -5.06 16.16
N GLN A 12 -0.79 -4.10 16.91
CA GLN A 12 -1.88 -4.36 17.85
C GLN A 12 -3.13 -4.91 17.14
N PHE A 13 -3.45 -4.41 15.94
CA PHE A 13 -4.55 -4.89 15.12
C PHE A 13 -4.38 -6.35 14.65
N LEU A 14 -3.14 -6.85 14.63
CA LEU A 14 -2.81 -8.22 14.22
C LEU A 14 -2.76 -9.21 15.40
N MET A 15 -2.91 -8.74 16.65
CA MET A 15 -2.92 -9.62 17.83
C MET A 15 -4.22 -10.43 17.91
N PRO A 16 -4.25 -11.57 18.63
CA PRO A 16 -5.46 -12.39 18.79
C PRO A 16 -6.52 -11.77 19.71
N ASP A 17 -6.16 -10.78 20.53
CA ASP A 17 -7.05 -10.11 21.48
C ASP A 17 -8.06 -9.19 20.77
N ASN A 18 -9.35 -9.53 20.86
CA ASN A 18 -10.42 -8.80 20.16
C ASN A 18 -10.60 -7.35 20.63
N ASP A 19 -10.40 -7.07 21.91
CA ASP A 19 -10.55 -5.71 22.46
C ASP A 19 -9.37 -4.83 22.02
N ALA A 20 -8.14 -5.37 22.07
CA ALA A 20 -6.96 -4.69 21.56
C ALA A 20 -7.08 -4.39 20.06
N ARG A 21 -7.60 -5.36 19.27
CA ARG A 21 -7.85 -5.16 17.83
C ARG A 21 -8.86 -4.06 17.57
N ARG A 22 -10.00 -4.06 18.28
CA ARG A 22 -11.04 -3.04 18.13
C ARG A 22 -10.51 -1.65 18.46
N GLN A 23 -9.77 -1.51 19.56
CA GLN A 23 -9.14 -0.24 19.95
C GLN A 23 -8.16 0.26 18.89
N ALA A 24 -7.28 -0.62 18.39
CA ALA A 24 -6.35 -0.28 17.33
C ALA A 24 -7.07 0.15 16.05
N GLU A 25 -8.15 -0.56 15.68
CA GLU A 25 -8.95 -0.23 14.50
C GLU A 25 -9.56 1.17 14.59
N GLU A 26 -10.14 1.53 15.73
CA GLU A 26 -10.72 2.85 15.94
C GLU A 26 -9.69 3.96 15.81
N GLN A 27 -8.49 3.76 16.38
CA GLN A 27 -7.40 4.72 16.28
C GLN A 27 -6.88 4.84 14.85
N ILE A 28 -6.70 3.71 14.15
CA ILE A 28 -6.33 3.70 12.71
C ILE A 28 -7.39 4.46 11.89
N ARG A 29 -8.68 4.24 12.15
CA ARG A 29 -9.77 4.95 11.46
C ARG A 29 -9.72 6.45 11.68
N ARG A 30 -9.33 6.91 12.88
CA ARG A 30 -9.15 8.34 13.20
C ARG A 30 -7.94 8.92 12.47
N LEU A 31 -6.78 8.27 12.57
CA LEU A 31 -5.55 8.69 11.87
C LEU A 31 -5.75 8.73 10.35
N ALA A 32 -6.47 7.76 9.80
CA ALA A 32 -6.69 7.64 8.37
C ALA A 32 -7.62 8.71 7.77
N ARG A 33 -8.11 9.67 8.56
CA ARG A 33 -8.78 10.89 8.07
C ARG A 33 -7.79 11.90 7.49
N ASP A 34 -6.57 11.91 7.99
CA ASP A 34 -5.48 12.77 7.51
C ASP A 34 -4.81 12.16 6.27
N PRO A 35 -4.65 12.89 5.16
CA PRO A 35 -3.88 12.42 3.99
C PRO A 35 -2.44 11.99 4.30
N GLN A 36 -1.82 12.50 5.38
CA GLN A 36 -0.49 12.08 5.86
C GLN A 36 -0.41 10.59 6.24
N VAL A 37 -1.56 9.93 6.41
CA VAL A 37 -1.60 8.47 6.57
C VAL A 37 -1.02 7.74 5.37
N VAL A 38 -1.10 8.31 4.15
CA VAL A 38 -0.62 7.65 2.94
C VAL A 38 0.91 7.53 2.96
N PRO A 39 1.71 8.60 3.13
CA PRO A 39 3.16 8.48 3.33
C PRO A 39 3.54 7.54 4.48
N ALA A 40 2.79 7.55 5.59
CA ALA A 40 3.06 6.66 6.72
C ALA A 40 2.83 5.17 6.37
N LEU A 41 1.76 4.85 5.64
CA LEU A 41 1.51 3.49 5.15
C LEU A 41 2.52 3.07 4.08
N VAL A 42 2.96 3.98 3.21
CA VAL A 42 4.02 3.73 2.22
C VAL A 42 5.34 3.41 2.91
N HIS A 43 5.68 4.13 3.97
CA HIS A 43 6.86 3.82 4.78
C HIS A 43 6.80 2.37 5.26
N HIS A 44 5.71 1.97 5.91
CA HIS A 44 5.55 0.61 6.43
C HIS A 44 5.51 -0.46 5.36
N LEU A 45 4.90 -0.19 4.21
CA LEU A 45 4.94 -1.07 3.06
C LEU A 45 6.39 -1.35 2.60
N ARG A 46 7.29 -0.36 2.69
CA ARG A 46 8.70 -0.50 2.30
C ARG A 46 9.58 -1.11 3.37
N THR A 47 9.37 -0.75 4.64
CA THR A 47 10.37 -0.96 5.71
C THR A 47 9.98 -1.99 6.75
N ALA A 48 8.68 -2.33 6.88
CA ALA A 48 8.26 -3.22 7.96
C ALA A 48 8.84 -4.62 7.76
N LYS A 49 9.47 -5.15 8.82
CA LYS A 49 10.13 -6.46 8.80
C LYS A 49 9.13 -7.61 8.63
N THR A 50 7.94 -7.46 9.20
CA THR A 50 6.91 -8.50 9.19
C THR A 50 6.00 -8.37 7.95
N PRO A 51 5.83 -9.44 7.15
CA PRO A 51 4.97 -9.41 5.96
C PRO A 51 3.53 -9.00 6.28
N ASN A 52 2.99 -9.41 7.44
CA ASN A 52 1.62 -9.09 7.83
C ASN A 52 1.41 -7.57 8.02
N VAL A 53 2.42 -6.84 8.51
CA VAL A 53 2.34 -5.37 8.64
C VAL A 53 2.38 -4.71 7.27
N ARG A 54 3.26 -5.16 6.36
CA ARG A 54 3.32 -4.67 4.98
C ARG A 54 2.01 -4.91 4.23
N GLN A 55 1.45 -6.12 4.36
CA GLN A 55 0.16 -6.49 3.77
C GLN A 55 -0.96 -5.61 4.31
N LEU A 56 -1.03 -5.42 5.63
CA LEU A 56 -2.05 -4.57 6.25
C LEU A 56 -1.90 -3.11 5.79
N ALA A 57 -0.67 -2.62 5.64
CA ALA A 57 -0.42 -1.28 5.12
C ALA A 57 -0.98 -1.12 3.70
N ALA A 58 -0.74 -2.09 2.80
CA ALA A 58 -1.31 -2.11 1.45
C ALA A 58 -2.85 -2.20 1.46
N VAL A 59 -3.44 -3.01 2.33
CA VAL A 59 -4.91 -3.10 2.48
C VAL A 59 -5.52 -1.77 2.91
N LEU A 60 -4.89 -1.08 3.86
CA LEU A 60 -5.35 0.24 4.32
C LEU A 60 -5.15 1.32 3.24
N LEU A 61 -4.05 1.27 2.49
CA LEU A 61 -3.84 2.13 1.31
C LEU A 61 -5.00 1.97 0.33
N ARG A 62 -5.34 0.74 -0.07
CA ARG A 62 -6.46 0.46 -0.98
C ARG A 62 -7.76 1.09 -0.49
N LYS A 63 -8.06 1.00 0.81
CA LYS A 63 -9.30 1.54 1.41
C LYS A 63 -9.35 3.07 1.43
N LYS A 64 -8.21 3.76 1.43
CA LYS A 64 -8.13 5.21 1.67
C LYS A 64 -7.64 6.02 0.47
N ILE A 65 -6.98 5.37 -0.48
CA ILE A 65 -6.28 6.09 -1.54
C ILE A 65 -7.23 6.89 -2.43
N THR A 66 -8.43 6.38 -2.73
CA THR A 66 -9.41 7.11 -3.55
C THR A 66 -9.77 8.48 -2.98
N SER A 67 -9.99 8.58 -1.66
CA SER A 67 -10.35 9.85 -1.01
C SER A 67 -9.17 10.79 -0.79
N HIS A 68 -7.95 10.24 -0.72
CA HIS A 68 -6.75 11.00 -0.40
C HIS A 68 -5.93 11.38 -1.63
N TRP A 69 -6.01 10.64 -2.72
CA TRP A 69 -5.23 10.86 -3.94
C TRP A 69 -5.23 12.31 -4.44
N PRO A 70 -6.39 13.01 -4.52
CA PRO A 70 -6.42 14.39 -5.00
C PRO A 70 -5.70 15.38 -4.07
N LYS A 71 -5.52 15.00 -2.80
CA LYS A 71 -4.89 15.83 -1.76
C LYS A 71 -3.39 15.57 -1.63
N LEU A 72 -2.86 14.55 -2.33
CA LEU A 72 -1.45 14.20 -2.25
C LEU A 72 -0.63 15.12 -3.15
N PRO A 73 0.49 15.68 -2.64
CA PRO A 73 1.43 16.40 -3.47
C PRO A 73 2.09 15.46 -4.49
N PRO A 74 2.60 15.98 -5.63
CA PRO A 74 3.19 15.15 -6.70
C PRO A 74 4.27 14.17 -6.22
N HIS A 75 5.16 14.59 -5.32
CA HIS A 75 6.21 13.73 -4.78
C HIS A 75 5.66 12.53 -3.99
N ALA A 76 4.55 12.71 -3.26
CA ALA A 76 3.92 11.63 -2.49
C ALA A 76 3.22 10.64 -3.41
N LYS A 77 2.56 11.13 -4.49
CA LYS A 77 2.00 10.27 -5.54
C LYS A 77 3.11 9.44 -6.20
N ALA A 78 4.23 10.06 -6.58
CA ALA A 78 5.36 9.37 -7.20
C ALA A 78 5.97 8.30 -6.26
N SER A 79 6.19 8.65 -4.99
CA SER A 79 6.72 7.72 -3.99
C SER A 79 5.83 6.51 -3.77
N LEU A 80 4.50 6.71 -3.72
CA LEU A 80 3.51 5.65 -3.63
C LEU A 80 3.52 4.73 -4.87
N LYS A 81 3.53 5.30 -6.08
CA LYS A 81 3.59 4.52 -7.33
C LYS A 81 4.82 3.61 -7.36
N GLN A 82 5.99 4.17 -7.06
CA GLN A 82 7.22 3.41 -6.99
C GLN A 82 7.17 2.33 -5.91
N ALA A 83 6.60 2.64 -4.74
CA ALA A 83 6.51 1.69 -3.63
C ALA A 83 5.65 0.48 -3.97
N LEU A 84 4.59 0.69 -4.75
CA LEU A 84 3.72 -0.38 -5.20
C LEU A 84 4.41 -1.26 -6.25
N ILE A 85 5.12 -0.66 -7.22
CA ILE A 85 5.91 -1.41 -8.20
C ILE A 85 6.97 -2.26 -7.48
N ASP A 86 7.78 -1.66 -6.60
CA ASP A 86 8.81 -2.35 -5.83
C ASP A 86 8.20 -3.47 -4.97
N SER A 87 7.05 -3.21 -4.33
CA SER A 87 6.38 -4.19 -3.49
C SER A 87 5.83 -5.39 -4.28
N ILE A 88 5.48 -5.21 -5.55
CA ILE A 88 5.02 -6.29 -6.42
C ILE A 88 6.20 -7.14 -6.92
N THR A 89 7.37 -6.55 -7.13
CA THR A 89 8.52 -7.24 -7.73
C THR A 89 9.56 -7.77 -6.75
N LEU A 90 9.67 -7.14 -5.57
CA LEU A 90 10.75 -7.43 -4.62
C LEU A 90 10.27 -8.10 -3.33
N ASP A 91 8.96 -8.07 -3.03
CA ASP A 91 8.44 -8.69 -1.82
C ASP A 91 8.32 -10.21 -1.99
N ASN A 92 8.94 -10.96 -1.09
CA ASN A 92 8.89 -12.42 -1.05
C ASN A 92 7.50 -12.96 -0.62
N SER A 93 6.62 -12.11 -0.08
CA SER A 93 5.29 -12.52 0.34
C SER A 93 4.26 -12.30 -0.77
N HIS A 94 3.72 -13.40 -1.29
CA HIS A 94 2.60 -13.37 -2.24
C HIS A 94 1.41 -12.54 -1.74
N LEU A 95 1.09 -12.61 -0.43
CA LEU A 95 0.00 -11.83 0.15
C LEU A 95 0.25 -10.32 0.07
N VAL A 96 1.51 -9.88 0.27
CA VAL A 96 1.89 -8.47 0.14
C VAL A 96 1.84 -8.04 -1.32
N ARG A 97 2.44 -8.81 -2.24
CA ARG A 97 2.40 -8.53 -3.69
C ARG A 97 0.97 -8.36 -4.19
N ARG A 98 0.08 -9.29 -3.86
CA ARG A 98 -1.34 -9.23 -4.23
C ARG A 98 -2.06 -8.04 -3.59
N ALA A 99 -1.78 -7.71 -2.33
CA ALA A 99 -2.35 -6.54 -1.70
C ALA A 99 -1.91 -5.25 -2.41
N SER A 100 -0.63 -5.14 -2.79
CA SER A 100 -0.07 -4.01 -3.54
C SER A 100 -0.64 -3.89 -4.95
N ALA A 101 -0.77 -5.00 -5.69
CA ALA A 101 -1.45 -5.04 -6.99
C ALA A 101 -2.91 -4.53 -6.91
N ASN A 102 -3.63 -4.87 -5.82
CA ASN A 102 -4.96 -4.32 -5.58
C ASN A 102 -4.98 -2.81 -5.32
N VAL A 103 -3.91 -2.22 -4.79
CA VAL A 103 -3.81 -0.75 -4.68
C VAL A 103 -3.55 -0.14 -6.06
N VAL A 104 -2.63 -0.74 -6.83
CA VAL A 104 -2.34 -0.33 -8.23
C VAL A 104 -3.62 -0.29 -9.06
N SER A 105 -4.45 -1.34 -9.01
CA SER A 105 -5.68 -1.41 -9.80
C SER A 105 -6.71 -0.33 -9.44
N ILE A 106 -6.73 0.17 -8.20
CA ILE A 106 -7.56 1.31 -7.81
C ILE A 106 -7.00 2.61 -8.38
N ILE A 107 -5.70 2.83 -8.22
CA ILE A 107 -5.04 4.07 -8.66
C ILE A 107 -5.05 4.19 -10.20
N ALA A 108 -4.83 3.08 -10.90
CA ALA A 108 -4.76 3.03 -12.35
C ALA A 108 -6.03 3.58 -13.02
N LYS A 109 -7.21 3.36 -12.42
CA LYS A 109 -8.51 3.81 -12.95
C LYS A 109 -8.60 5.31 -13.19
N TYR A 110 -7.83 6.11 -12.45
CA TYR A 110 -7.81 7.56 -12.61
C TYR A 110 -6.43 8.10 -13.01
N ALA A 111 -5.33 7.45 -12.59
CA ALA A 111 -3.99 7.94 -12.89
C ALA A 111 -3.58 7.66 -14.35
N VAL A 112 -4.01 6.53 -14.95
CA VAL A 112 -3.67 6.20 -16.34
C VAL A 112 -4.42 7.08 -17.34
N PRO A 113 -5.77 7.24 -17.26
CA PRO A 113 -6.49 8.13 -18.18
C PRO A 113 -6.05 9.60 -18.07
N ALA A 114 -5.58 10.03 -16.89
CA ALA A 114 -5.05 11.36 -16.67
C ALA A 114 -3.59 11.53 -17.14
N GLY A 115 -2.94 10.47 -17.66
CA GLY A 115 -1.53 10.50 -18.05
C GLY A 115 -0.55 10.64 -16.87
N GLU A 116 -1.01 10.45 -15.63
CA GLU A 116 -0.20 10.61 -14.43
C GLU A 116 0.70 9.38 -14.17
N TRP A 117 0.47 8.21 -14.77
CA TRP A 117 1.23 6.98 -14.49
C TRP A 117 1.64 6.22 -15.75
N GLN A 118 2.59 6.79 -16.48
CA GLN A 118 3.04 6.29 -17.78
C GLN A 118 3.82 4.97 -17.67
N GLU A 119 4.49 4.76 -16.53
CA GLU A 119 5.34 3.60 -16.26
C GLU A 119 4.54 2.32 -16.02
N LEU A 120 3.24 2.43 -15.72
CA LEU A 120 2.42 1.29 -15.33
C LEU A 120 2.23 0.27 -16.46
N LEU A 121 1.95 0.71 -17.69
CA LEU A 121 1.74 -0.21 -18.81
C LEU A 121 3.02 -0.96 -19.20
N PRO A 122 4.19 -0.30 -19.35
CA PRO A 122 5.47 -1.00 -19.53
C PRO A 122 5.76 -2.00 -18.40
N PHE A 123 5.47 -1.61 -17.15
CA PHE A 123 5.64 -2.49 -16.00
C PHE A 123 4.78 -3.76 -16.08
N LEU A 124 3.48 -3.63 -16.36
CA LEU A 124 2.58 -4.78 -16.48
C LEU A 124 3.00 -5.73 -17.62
N PHE A 125 3.52 -5.18 -18.72
CA PHE A 125 4.06 -5.97 -19.81
C PHE A 125 5.34 -6.74 -19.42
N GLN A 126 6.21 -6.11 -18.62
CA GLN A 126 7.39 -6.80 -18.07
C GLN A 126 6.98 -7.92 -17.10
N CYS A 127 5.97 -7.68 -16.24
CA CYS A 127 5.41 -8.69 -15.35
C CYS A 127 4.89 -9.90 -16.12
N SER A 128 4.11 -9.71 -17.19
CA SER A 128 3.54 -10.81 -17.97
C SER A 128 4.58 -11.68 -18.69
N GLN A 129 5.75 -11.10 -18.99
CA GLN A 129 6.88 -11.79 -19.61
C GLN A 129 7.91 -12.33 -18.61
N SER A 130 7.71 -12.09 -17.32
CA SER A 130 8.69 -12.46 -16.30
C SER A 130 8.90 -13.98 -16.27
N PRO A 131 10.14 -14.48 -16.14
CA PRO A 131 10.38 -15.91 -15.95
C PRO A 131 9.84 -16.40 -14.59
N GLN A 132 9.70 -15.51 -13.61
CA GLN A 132 9.15 -15.83 -12.30
C GLN A 132 7.62 -15.85 -12.37
N GLU A 133 7.02 -17.01 -12.06
CA GLU A 133 5.56 -17.20 -12.10
C GLU A 133 4.81 -16.20 -11.22
N GLU A 134 5.37 -15.93 -10.04
CA GLU A 134 4.79 -14.99 -9.08
C GLU A 134 4.62 -13.55 -9.60
N HIS A 135 5.40 -13.14 -10.60
CA HIS A 135 5.24 -11.83 -11.25
C HIS A 135 4.18 -11.84 -12.35
N ARG A 136 3.79 -13.00 -12.87
CA ARG A 136 2.75 -13.12 -13.91
C ARG A 136 1.33 -13.18 -13.31
N GLU A 137 1.21 -13.49 -12.02
CA GLU A 137 -0.07 -13.67 -11.31
C GLU A 137 -0.65 -12.38 -10.69
N VAL A 138 0.10 -11.28 -10.74
CA VAL A 138 -0.23 -9.99 -10.10
C VAL A 138 -0.97 -9.02 -11.01
#